data_AF-A0A958Y8S2-F1
#
_entry.id   AF-A0A958Y8S2-F1
#
_cell.length_a   1.000
_cell.length_b   1.000
_cell.length_c   1.000
_cell.angle_alpha   90.00
_cell.angle_beta   90.00
_cell.angle_gamma   90.00
#
_symmetry.space_group_name_H-M   'P 1'
#
loop_
_entity.id
_entity.type
_entity.pdbx_description
1 polymer ?
#
loop_
_entity_poly.entity_id
_entity_poly.type
_entity_poly.pdbx_seq_one_letter_code
_entity_poly.pdbx_strand_id
1 'polypeptide(L)'
;MFEGIEFLNKQFFWLFLALPLAVLWYIFKHKRQTAELKISSLKGFKMTSSILPVLRHSLFALRLLALAFLITALARPRTVDVSSKTKTTRGIDIVMAIDVSASMLAKDLKPNRLEALKSVASDFIKGRPNDRIGLVEYAG
;
A
#
# COMPACT_ATOMS: atom_id res chain seq x y z
N MET A 1 -4.13 4.67 -16.64
CA MET A 1 -4.08 5.60 -15.48
C MET A 1 -4.49 4.95 -14.15
N PHE A 2 -5.29 3.87 -14.14
CA PHE A 2 -5.70 3.17 -12.91
C PHE A 2 -5.09 1.76 -12.74
N GLU A 3 -4.09 1.40 -13.53
CA GLU A 3 -3.41 0.11 -13.39
C GLU A 3 -2.47 0.13 -12.17
N GLY A 4 -2.51 -0.92 -11.35
CA GLY A 4 -1.59 -1.09 -10.21
C GLY A 4 -2.00 -0.43 -8.90
N ILE A 5 -3.26 -0.01 -8.73
CA ILE A 5 -3.74 0.50 -7.43
C ILE A 5 -3.94 -0.67 -6.46
N GLU A 6 -3.12 -0.72 -5.43
CA GLU A 6 -3.24 -1.66 -4.31
C GLU A 6 -3.60 -0.89 -3.04
N PHE A 7 -4.55 -1.40 -2.27
CA PHE A 7 -4.87 -0.87 -0.95
C PHE A 7 -4.01 -1.59 0.09
N LEU A 8 -3.21 -0.83 0.84
CA LEU A 8 -2.34 -1.39 1.88
C LEU A 8 -3.19 -1.98 3.01
N ASN A 9 -4.21 -1.25 3.45
CA ASN A 9 -5.00 -1.59 4.63
C ASN A 9 -6.45 -1.91 4.24
N LYS A 10 -6.64 -3.05 3.57
CA LYS A 10 -7.96 -3.51 3.08
C LYS A 10 -9.02 -3.64 4.19
N GLN A 11 -8.58 -3.83 5.44
CA GLN A 11 -9.45 -3.98 6.60
C GLN A 11 -10.29 -2.73 6.89
N PHE A 12 -9.85 -1.53 6.51
CA PHE A 12 -10.64 -0.32 6.74
C PHE A 12 -11.94 -0.28 5.93
N PHE A 13 -12.08 -1.09 4.88
CA PHE A 13 -13.35 -1.21 4.16
C PHE A 13 -14.49 -1.77 5.01
N TRP A 14 -14.20 -2.46 6.12
CA TRP A 14 -15.22 -2.84 7.10
C TRP A 14 -15.93 -1.63 7.71
N LEU A 15 -15.28 -0.46 7.76
CA LEU A 15 -15.92 0.79 8.21
C LEU A 15 -17.04 1.25 7.27
N PHE A 16 -17.12 0.76 6.03
CA PHE A 16 -18.27 1.05 5.18
C PHE A 16 -19.57 0.52 5.76
N LEU A 17 -19.53 -0.47 6.67
CA LEU A 17 -20.70 -0.92 7.41
C LEU A 17 -21.29 0.18 8.32
N ALA A 18 -20.53 1.23 8.64
CA ALA A 18 -21.02 2.40 9.35
C ALA A 18 -21.94 3.29 8.49
N LEU A 19 -21.81 3.25 7.15
CA LEU A 19 -22.67 4.03 6.25
C LEU A 19 -24.15 3.62 6.32
N PRO A 20 -24.54 2.33 6.17
CA PRO A 20 -25.93 1.93 6.31
C PRO A 20 -26.46 2.19 7.73
N LEU A 21 -25.63 2.06 8.77
CA LEU A 21 -26.01 2.44 10.13
C LEU A 21 -26.32 3.94 10.25
N ALA A 22 -25.51 4.81 9.64
CA ALA A 22 -25.74 6.24 9.61
C ALA A 22 -27.03 6.61 8.84
N VAL A 23 -27.31 5.91 7.73
CA VAL A 23 -28.55 6.06 6.95
C VAL A 23 -29.77 5.64 7.76
N LEU A 24 -29.73 4.46 8.39
CA LEU A 24 -30.80 3.97 9.25
C LEU A 24 -31.06 4.95 10.40
N TRP A 25 -30.00 5.40 11.08
CA TRP A 25 -30.10 6.39 12.15
C TRP A 25 -30.75 7.68 11.67
N TYR A 26 -30.39 8.18 10.49
CA TYR A 26 -31.00 9.37 9.90
C TYR A 26 -32.50 9.19 9.66
N ILE A 27 -32.91 8.05 9.07
CA ILE A 27 -34.32 7.73 8.81
C ILE A 27 -35.11 7.63 10.13
N PHE A 28 -34.60 6.88 11.12
CA PHE A 28 -35.27 6.71 12.42
C PHE A 28 -35.37 8.03 13.20
N LYS A 29 -34.34 8.88 13.11
CA LYS A 29 -34.33 10.20 13.77
C LYS A 29 -35.28 11.17 13.08
N HIS A 30 -35.39 11.13 11.74
CA HIS A 30 -36.32 11.98 11.01
C HIS A 30 -37.76 11.73 11.44
N LYS A 31 -38.16 10.46 11.60
CA LYS A 31 -39.49 10.06 12.08
C LYS A 31 -39.83 10.54 13.50
N ARG A 32 -38.83 10.86 14.33
CA ARG A 32 -39.02 11.30 15.72
C ARG A 32 -38.93 12.82 15.90
N GLN A 33 -38.39 13.54 14.92
CA GLN A 33 -38.11 14.99 15.04
C GLN A 33 -39.15 15.88 14.36
N THR A 34 -40.12 15.30 13.65
CA THR A 34 -41.22 16.04 13.06
C THR A 34 -42.42 16.01 14.01
N ALA A 35 -42.59 17.08 14.80
CA ALA A 35 -43.85 17.32 15.50
C ALA A 35 -44.91 17.61 14.42
N GLU A 36 -45.69 16.60 14.07
CA GLU A 36 -46.80 16.73 13.13
C GLU A 36 -47.94 17.49 13.81
N LEU A 37 -48.09 18.78 13.47
CA LEU A 37 -49.24 19.57 13.88
C LEU A 37 -50.44 19.20 13.00
N LYS A 38 -51.40 18.45 13.55
CA LYS A 38 -52.67 18.16 12.87
C LYS A 38 -53.58 19.38 12.96
N ILE A 39 -53.83 20.04 11.84
CA ILE A 39 -54.70 21.22 11.74
C ILE A 39 -55.80 20.95 10.71
N SER A 40 -57.06 21.24 11.04
CA SER A 40 -58.24 20.93 10.21
C SER A 40 -58.39 21.78 8.94
N SER A 41 -57.56 22.81 8.75
CA SER A 41 -57.63 23.67 7.57
C SER A 41 -56.28 24.26 7.20
N LEU A 42 -55.87 24.07 5.95
CA LEU A 42 -54.64 24.65 5.37
C LEU A 42 -54.88 26.03 4.74
N LYS A 43 -56.11 26.56 4.83
CA LYS A 43 -56.58 27.75 4.08
C LYS A 43 -55.85 29.06 4.44
N GLY A 44 -55.15 29.10 5.58
CA GLY A 44 -54.32 30.23 6.02
C GLY A 44 -52.81 30.09 5.74
N PHE A 45 -52.35 28.92 5.27
CA PHE A 45 -50.94 28.69 4.96
C PHE A 45 -50.71 28.84 3.45
N LYS A 46 -50.04 29.92 3.04
CA LYS A 46 -49.49 30.01 1.68
C LYS A 46 -48.35 29.01 1.58
N MET A 47 -48.54 27.97 0.79
CA MET A 47 -47.55 26.92 0.57
C MET A 47 -46.45 27.46 -0.35
N THR A 48 -45.49 28.18 0.23
CA THR A 48 -44.31 28.61 -0.50
C THR A 48 -43.42 27.39 -0.71
N SER A 49 -43.20 26.99 -1.97
CA SER A 49 -42.26 25.93 -2.33
C SER A 49 -40.83 26.38 -2.02
N SER A 50 -40.38 26.15 -0.79
CA SER A 50 -39.01 26.43 -0.39
C SER A 50 -38.10 25.26 -0.79
N ILE A 51 -36.93 25.57 -1.34
CA ILE A 51 -35.88 24.60 -1.68
C ILE A 51 -35.10 24.09 -0.45
N LEU A 52 -35.21 24.79 0.68
CA LEU A 52 -34.49 24.48 1.93
C LEU A 52 -34.71 23.04 2.46
N PRO A 53 -35.93 22.45 2.41
CA PRO A 53 -36.16 21.07 2.84
C PRO A 53 -35.46 20.03 1.95
N VAL A 54 -35.32 20.32 0.66
CA VAL A 54 -34.60 19.45 -0.29
C VAL A 54 -33.09 19.53 -0.04
N LEU A 55 -32.58 20.75 0.21
CA LEU A 55 -31.16 20.99 0.51
C LEU A 55 -30.70 20.30 1.80
N ARG A 56 -31.61 20.08 2.76
CA ARG A 56 -31.30 19.33 3.99
C ARG A 56 -30.88 17.88 3.71
N HIS A 57 -31.48 17.24 2.72
CA HIS A 57 -31.17 15.86 2.35
C HIS A 57 -29.87 15.78 1.52
N SER A 58 -29.60 16.78 0.69
CA SER A 58 -28.33 16.86 -0.05
C SER A 58 -27.13 17.04 0.89
N LEU A 59 -27.28 17.81 1.97
CA LEU A 59 -26.24 17.92 3.02
C LEU A 59 -25.96 16.58 3.71
N PHE A 60 -26.98 15.74 3.92
CA PHE A 60 -26.78 14.40 4.48
C PHE A 60 -26.06 13.47 3.48
N ALA A 61 -26.45 13.49 2.22
CA ALA A 61 -25.76 12.74 1.17
C ALA A 61 -24.28 13.17 1.04
N LEU A 62 -23.99 14.47 1.10
CA LEU A 62 -22.63 14.99 1.06
C LEU A 62 -21.78 14.50 2.25
N ARG A 63 -22.37 14.42 3.46
CA ARG A 63 -21.68 13.85 4.63
C ARG A 63 -21.35 12.37 4.46
N LEU A 64 -22.25 11.59 3.86
CA LEU A 64 -21.98 10.17 3.56
C LEU A 64 -20.87 10.02 2.52
N LEU A 65 -20.87 10.84 1.47
CA LEU A 65 -19.80 10.85 0.47
C LEU A 65 -18.46 11.24 1.09
N ALA A 66 -18.44 12.28 1.93
CA ALA A 66 -17.23 12.68 2.65
C ALA A 66 -16.69 11.55 3.53
N LEU A 67 -17.57 10.86 4.27
CA LEU A 67 -17.19 9.70 5.09
C LEU A 67 -16.66 8.55 4.22
N ALA A 68 -17.28 8.28 3.07
CA ALA A 68 -16.83 7.26 2.15
C ALA A 68 -15.43 7.55 1.57
N PHE A 69 -15.15 8.81 1.23
CA PHE A 69 -13.82 9.24 0.79
C PHE A 69 -12.79 9.17 1.91
N LEU A 70 -13.16 9.51 3.15
CA LEU A 70 -12.27 9.34 4.30
C LEU A 70 -11.92 7.88 4.55
N ILE A 71 -12.89 6.96 4.50
CA ILE A 71 -12.64 5.51 4.64
C ILE A 71 -11.72 5.02 3.52
N THR A 72 -11.96 5.46 2.28
CA THR A 72 -11.13 5.12 1.13
C THR A 72 -9.70 5.66 1.28
N ALA A 73 -9.55 6.89 1.79
CA ALA A 73 -8.24 7.48 2.08
C ALA A 73 -7.49 6.73 3.18
N LEU A 74 -8.19 6.29 4.23
CA LEU A 74 -7.63 5.46 5.32
C LEU A 74 -7.16 4.09 4.84
N ALA A 75 -7.84 3.51 3.84
CA ALA A 75 -7.39 2.27 3.19
C ALA A 75 -6.06 2.44 2.42
N ARG A 76 -5.58 3.68 2.28
CA ARG A 76 -4.29 4.09 1.72
C ARG A 76 -4.08 3.50 0.32
N PRO A 77 -4.80 4.01 -0.70
CA PRO A 77 -4.57 3.63 -2.08
C PRO A 77 -3.15 4.01 -2.48
N ARG A 78 -2.39 3.06 -2.99
CA ARG A 78 -1.05 3.29 -3.51
C ARG A 78 -0.94 2.69 -4.91
N THR A 79 -0.27 3.39 -5.81
CA THR A 79 0.18 2.82 -7.07
C THR A 79 1.45 2.04 -6.78
N VAL A 80 1.44 0.73 -7.03
CA VAL A 80 2.64 -0.10 -6.90
C VAL A 80 3.16 -0.43 -8.29
N ASP A 81 4.39 0.00 -8.58
CA ASP A 81 5.08 -0.46 -9.78
C ASP A 81 5.36 -1.96 -9.64
N VAL A 82 5.02 -2.73 -10.67
CA VAL A 82 5.18 -4.19 -10.74
C VAL A 82 6.63 -4.61 -10.41
N SER A 83 7.60 -3.75 -10.71
CA SER A 83 9.02 -3.91 -10.37
C SER A 83 9.28 -4.06 -8.85
N SER A 84 8.48 -3.42 -8.00
CA SER A 84 8.65 -3.45 -6.54
C SER A 84 8.23 -4.77 -5.90
N LYS A 85 7.29 -5.52 -6.50
CA LYS A 85 6.85 -6.83 -5.98
C LYS A 85 7.87 -7.95 -6.23
N THR A 86 8.74 -7.78 -7.23
CA THR A 86 9.71 -8.83 -7.64
C THR A 86 11.13 -8.58 -7.12
N LYS A 87 11.42 -7.39 -6.58
CA LYS A 87 12.73 -7.06 -5.97
C LYS A 87 12.77 -7.28 -4.46
N THR A 88 12.08 -8.29 -3.93
CA THR A 88 12.52 -8.92 -2.68
C THR A 88 13.61 -9.94 -3.00
N THR A 89 14.66 -9.50 -3.70
CA THR A 89 15.85 -10.31 -3.86
C THR A 89 16.57 -10.29 -2.52
N ARG A 90 16.22 -11.25 -1.66
CA ARG A 90 16.93 -11.52 -0.40
C ARG A 90 18.35 -11.96 -0.75
N GLY A 91 19.26 -10.99 -0.87
CA GLY A 91 20.68 -11.24 -0.88
C GLY A 91 21.21 -11.46 0.54
N ILE A 92 22.33 -12.16 0.65
CA ILE A 92 23.13 -12.24 1.88
C ILE A 92 24.46 -11.51 1.70
N ASP A 93 25.12 -11.20 2.82
CA ASP A 93 26.44 -10.59 2.84
C ASP A 93 27.51 -11.69 2.91
N ILE A 94 28.43 -11.68 1.95
CA ILE A 94 29.50 -12.66 1.83
C ILE A 94 30.84 -11.92 1.84
N VAL A 95 31.76 -12.35 2.70
CA VAL A 95 33.15 -11.85 2.70
C VAL A 95 34.05 -12.96 2.18
N MET A 96 34.70 -12.70 1.04
CA MET A 96 35.68 -13.60 0.44
C MET A 96 37.07 -13.19 0.92
N ALA A 97 37.74 -14.07 1.69
CA ALA A 97 39.13 -13.89 2.06
C ALA A 97 40.03 -14.65 1.06
N ILE A 98 40.88 -13.94 0.33
CA ILE A 98 41.78 -14.48 -0.69
C ILE A 98 43.23 -14.39 -0.21
N ASP A 99 43.91 -15.52 -0.20
CA ASP A 99 45.36 -15.58 -0.05
C ASP A 99 46.05 -15.17 -1.36
N VAL A 100 47.04 -14.28 -1.28
CA VAL A 100 47.93 -13.90 -2.39
C VAL A 100 49.41 -14.21 -2.09
N SER A 101 49.67 -15.09 -1.12
CA SER A 101 51.02 -15.57 -0.77
C SER A 101 51.71 -16.30 -1.92
N ALA A 102 53.03 -16.46 -1.81
CA ALA A 102 53.84 -17.18 -2.81
C ALA A 102 53.34 -18.60 -3.09
N SER A 103 52.68 -19.25 -2.11
CA SER A 103 52.09 -20.58 -2.28
C SER A 103 50.99 -20.62 -3.34
N MET A 104 50.35 -19.47 -3.62
CA MET A 104 49.29 -19.35 -4.62
C MET A 104 49.82 -19.26 -6.07
N LEU A 105 51.13 -19.08 -6.24
CA LEU A 105 51.80 -19.20 -7.55
C LEU A 105 52.15 -20.65 -7.91
N ALA A 106 51.87 -21.61 -7.03
CA ALA A 106 52.03 -23.03 -7.33
C ALA A 106 51.22 -23.45 -8.57
N LYS A 107 51.80 -24.34 -9.39
CA LYS A 107 51.27 -24.80 -10.69
C LYS A 107 50.62 -26.18 -10.63
N ASP A 108 50.25 -26.64 -9.44
CA ASP A 108 49.44 -27.85 -9.25
C ASP A 108 48.02 -27.69 -9.82
N LEU A 109 47.55 -26.45 -9.93
CA LEU A 109 46.43 -26.04 -10.79
C LEU A 109 46.95 -25.23 -11.98
N LYS A 110 46.36 -25.42 -13.16
CA LYS A 110 46.72 -24.64 -14.37
C LYS A 110 45.92 -23.34 -14.42
N PRO A 111 46.55 -22.18 -14.74
CA PRO A 111 47.98 -21.96 -14.91
C PRO A 111 48.76 -21.80 -13.58
N ASN A 112 48.09 -21.37 -12.51
CA ASN A 112 48.51 -21.46 -11.12
C ASN A 112 47.27 -21.38 -10.21
N ARG A 113 47.41 -21.62 -8.89
CA ARG A 113 46.28 -21.57 -7.94
C ARG A 113 45.57 -20.21 -7.93
N LEU A 114 46.31 -19.11 -8.03
CA LEU A 114 45.74 -17.76 -8.02
C LEU A 114 44.84 -17.50 -9.23
N GLU A 115 45.27 -17.89 -10.43
CA GLU A 115 44.47 -17.75 -11.65
C GLU A 115 43.26 -18.69 -11.65
N ALA A 116 43.42 -19.92 -11.14
CA ALA A 116 42.30 -20.82 -10.94
C ALA A 116 41.26 -20.24 -9.96
N LEU A 117 41.72 -19.65 -8.85
CA LEU A 117 40.85 -18.97 -7.88
C LEU A 117 40.09 -17.81 -8.50
N LYS A 118 40.75 -16.96 -9.32
CA LYS A 118 40.07 -15.86 -10.02
C LYS A 118 38.93 -16.35 -10.90
N SER A 119 39.13 -17.46 -11.63
CA SER A 119 38.07 -18.05 -12.45
C SER A 119 36.88 -18.48 -11.60
N VAL A 120 37.14 -19.22 -10.52
CA VAL A 120 36.08 -19.73 -9.63
C VAL A 120 35.36 -18.58 -8.92
N ALA A 121 36.10 -17.57 -8.44
CA ALA A 121 35.53 -16.40 -7.80
C ALA A 121 34.65 -15.60 -8.77
N SER A 122 35.09 -15.43 -10.03
CA SER A 122 34.29 -14.76 -11.06
C SER A 122 32.96 -15.48 -11.29
N ASP A 123 32.99 -16.81 -11.42
CA ASP A 123 31.78 -17.59 -11.66
C ASP A 123 30.87 -17.65 -10.42
N PHE A 124 31.46 -17.67 -9.22
CA PHE A 124 30.74 -17.55 -7.96
C PHE A 124 29.94 -16.24 -7.86
N ILE A 125 30.54 -15.11 -8.28
CA ILE A 125 29.93 -13.78 -8.27
C ILE A 125 28.85 -13.67 -9.36
N LYS A 126 29.10 -14.18 -10.57
CA LYS A 126 28.12 -14.15 -11.68
C LYS A 126 26.81 -14.85 -11.33
N GLY A 127 26.87 -15.93 -10.56
CA GLY A 127 25.68 -16.67 -10.10
C GLY A 127 24.87 -15.95 -9.02
N ARG A 128 25.34 -14.81 -8.51
CA ARG A 128 24.80 -14.12 -7.32
C ARG A 128 24.56 -12.63 -7.58
N PRO A 129 23.69 -12.26 -8.53
CA PRO A 129 23.43 -10.85 -8.88
C PRO A 129 22.78 -10.03 -7.76
N ASN A 130 22.31 -10.70 -6.70
CA ASN A 130 21.57 -10.09 -5.60
C ASN A 130 22.36 -10.08 -4.28
N ASP A 131 23.47 -10.82 -4.17
CA ASP A 131 24.26 -10.87 -2.95
C ASP A 131 25.27 -9.72 -2.92
N ARG A 132 25.59 -9.24 -1.72
CA ARG A 132 26.66 -8.24 -1.51
C ARG A 132 27.93 -8.97 -1.15
N ILE A 133 28.96 -8.82 -1.98
CA ILE A 133 30.20 -9.57 -1.83
C ILE A 133 31.35 -8.59 -1.55
N GLY A 134 31.96 -8.71 -0.37
CA GLY A 134 33.21 -8.02 -0.01
C GLY A 134 34.42 -8.93 -0.27
N LEU A 135 35.53 -8.35 -0.69
CA LEU A 135 36.80 -9.05 -0.92
C LEU A 135 37.84 -8.55 0.08
N VAL A 136 38.54 -9.48 0.73
CA VAL A 136 39.69 -9.20 1.59
C VAL A 136 40.85 -10.01 1.06
N GLU A 137 41.93 -9.34 0.66
CA GLU A 137 43.18 -10.01 0.31
C GLU A 137 44.15 -9.99 1.48
N TYR A 138 44.90 -11.08 1.64
CA TYR A 138 45.99 -11.16 2.62
C TYR A 138 47.19 -11.87 2.00
N ALA A 139 48.39 -11.45 2.42
CA ALA A 139 49.65 -12.04 2.01
C ALA A 139 50.46 -12.38 3.26
N GLY A 140 51.02 -13.59 3.30
CA GLY A 140 51.95 -14.06 4.33
C GLY A 140 53.23 -14.58 3.69
#